data_AF-A0A259PCJ8-F1
#
_entry.id   AF-A0A259PCJ8-F1
#
_cell.length_a   1.000
_cell.length_b   1.000
_cell.length_c   1.000
_cell.angle_alpha   90.00
_cell.angle_beta   90.00
_cell.angle_gamma   90.00
#
_symmetry.space_group_name_H-M   'P 1'
#
loop_
_entity.id
_entity.type
_entity.pdbx_description
1 polymer ?
#
loop_
_entity_poly.entity_id
_entity_poly.type
_entity_poly.pdbx_seq_one_letter_code
_entity_poly.pdbx_strand_id
1 'polypeptide(L)'
;MNKPQSLYIGLMSGTSLDGIDAVLAKIEVSGETSLLDSVSTPFSPELRKALLDLQTPGPNEIHRENQAANALAVAYADAVKQLLNQAALSPADINGIGAHGQTIRHQADLPHLLAYTHQTLNPALLAELTRIDVIADFRSRDLAAGGHGAPLVPAFHAQQFSSRKNVAVLNLGGIANLTLLPKDGSVTGFDCGPANMLMDAWITDQQGHAFDENGTWASQGKVNQALLSRMMADPFFSKAPPKSTGRDDFHLEWLQKQVGSDNINAEDIQATLLQLTVDSALYALERYAPQTQILIICGGGARNIAMLDLFRARAEILFKNSLEIVTSDAFGIDPQLVEGLAFAWLAWAHKEKRPANLPAVTGAKGPRILGACYPA
;
A
#
# COMPACT_ATOMS: atom_id res chain seq x y z
N MET A 1 -2.61 5.09 38.50
CA MET A 1 -3.48 4.19 37.71
C MET A 1 -2.73 3.92 36.43
N ASN A 2 -2.30 2.67 36.18
CA ASN A 2 -1.65 2.32 34.91
C ASN A 2 -2.64 2.68 33.80
N LYS A 3 -2.23 3.53 32.86
CA LYS A 3 -3.03 3.72 31.65
C LYS A 3 -3.26 2.34 31.04
N PRO A 4 -4.49 1.98 30.64
CA PRO A 4 -4.69 0.80 29.82
C PRO A 4 -3.72 0.86 28.64
N GLN A 5 -3.13 -0.28 28.28
CA GLN A 5 -2.20 -0.36 27.17
C GLN A 5 -2.86 0.26 25.93
N SER A 6 -2.11 1.10 25.20
CA SER A 6 -2.68 1.82 24.06
C SER A 6 -2.68 0.89 22.84
N LEU A 7 -3.66 0.00 22.81
CA LEU A 7 -3.80 -1.04 21.80
C LEU A 7 -4.77 -0.61 20.71
N TYR A 8 -4.37 -0.77 19.47
CA TYR A 8 -5.17 -0.46 18.30
C TYR A 8 -5.13 -1.63 17.33
N ILE A 9 -6.21 -1.80 16.59
CA ILE A 9 -6.23 -2.73 15.47
C ILE A 9 -6.19 -1.95 14.17
N GLY A 10 -5.38 -2.39 13.22
CA GLY A 10 -5.38 -1.88 11.84
C GLY A 10 -5.97 -2.92 10.91
N LEU A 11 -6.89 -2.49 10.04
CA LEU A 11 -7.51 -3.32 9.02
C LEU A 11 -7.23 -2.72 7.64
N MET A 12 -6.58 -3.52 6.80
CA MET A 12 -6.23 -3.17 5.43
C MET A 12 -6.65 -4.29 4.48
N SER A 13 -7.17 -3.91 3.32
CA SER A 13 -7.27 -4.78 2.16
C SER A 13 -6.71 -4.06 0.95
N GLY A 14 -5.63 -4.61 0.40
CA GLY A 14 -4.89 -4.03 -0.71
C GLY A 14 -5.71 -3.96 -2.00
N THR A 15 -5.22 -3.20 -2.98
CA THR A 15 -5.82 -3.17 -4.33
C THR A 15 -5.62 -4.49 -5.10
N SER A 16 -4.80 -5.40 -4.58
CA SER A 16 -4.64 -6.78 -5.06
C SER A 16 -5.91 -7.63 -4.84
N LEU A 17 -6.78 -7.26 -3.89
CA LEU A 17 -7.98 -8.03 -3.52
C LEU A 17 -7.66 -9.50 -3.22
N ASP A 18 -6.51 -9.72 -2.59
CA ASP A 18 -5.96 -11.00 -2.13
C ASP A 18 -6.56 -11.39 -0.77
N GLY A 19 -6.72 -10.42 0.13
CA GLY A 19 -7.30 -10.67 1.44
C GLY A 19 -7.44 -9.45 2.34
N ILE A 20 -7.53 -9.76 3.63
CA ILE A 20 -7.72 -8.85 4.74
C ILE A 20 -6.56 -9.07 5.68
N ASP A 21 -5.80 -8.01 5.93
CA ASP A 21 -4.77 -7.98 6.97
C ASP A 21 -5.31 -7.25 8.19
N ALA A 22 -5.37 -7.97 9.31
CA ALA A 22 -5.70 -7.45 10.62
C ALA A 22 -4.44 -7.47 11.50
N VAL A 23 -4.00 -6.31 11.96
CA VAL A 23 -2.83 -6.19 12.83
C VAL A 23 -3.22 -5.65 14.19
N LEU A 24 -2.64 -6.21 15.25
CA LEU A 24 -2.71 -5.69 16.60
C LEU A 24 -1.44 -4.89 16.87
N ALA A 25 -1.61 -3.60 17.14
CA ALA A 25 -0.53 -2.66 17.39
C ALA A 25 -0.56 -2.16 18.83
N LYS A 26 0.62 -2.06 19.44
CA LYS A 26 0.84 -1.21 20.62
C LYS A 26 1.42 0.11 20.15
N ILE A 27 0.82 1.22 20.56
CA ILE A 27 1.24 2.56 20.13
C ILE A 27 1.54 3.42 21.36
N GLU A 28 2.79 3.82 21.51
CA GLU A 28 3.19 4.67 22.64
C GLU A 28 2.67 6.11 22.48
N VAL A 29 2.69 6.90 23.56
CA VAL A 29 2.25 8.32 23.51
C VAL A 29 3.09 9.15 22.53
N SER A 30 4.31 8.72 22.22
CA SER A 30 5.16 9.30 21.19
C SER A 30 4.62 9.08 19.77
N GLY A 31 3.82 8.04 19.55
CA GLY A 31 3.42 7.52 18.23
C GLY A 31 4.30 6.38 17.74
N GLU A 32 5.33 5.99 18.49
CA GLU A 32 6.12 4.79 18.21
C GLU A 32 5.22 3.55 18.26
N THR A 33 5.29 2.76 17.20
CA THR A 33 4.37 1.65 16.97
C THR A 33 5.11 0.32 16.97
N SER A 34 4.55 -0.67 17.64
CA SER A 34 5.05 -2.05 17.65
C SER A 34 3.94 -3.01 17.27
N LEU A 35 4.26 -3.95 16.38
CA LEU A 35 3.40 -5.08 16.07
C LEU A 35 3.38 -6.04 17.26
N LEU A 36 2.19 -6.41 17.72
CA LEU A 36 2.01 -7.45 18.74
C LEU A 36 1.56 -8.76 18.12
N ASP A 37 0.62 -8.68 17.17
CA ASP A 37 0.07 -9.85 16.52
C ASP A 37 -0.59 -9.50 15.18
N SER A 38 -0.88 -10.49 14.35
CA SER A 38 -1.55 -10.31 13.07
C SER A 38 -2.30 -11.55 12.60
N VAL A 39 -3.35 -11.32 11.82
CA VAL A 39 -4.11 -12.35 11.10
C VAL A 39 -4.31 -11.86 9.67
N SER A 40 -4.04 -12.75 8.70
CA SER A 40 -4.35 -12.52 7.28
C SER A 40 -5.36 -13.54 6.81
N THR A 41 -6.49 -13.10 6.25
CA THR A 41 -7.54 -13.98 5.73
C THR A 41 -7.87 -13.66 4.28
N PRO A 42 -8.02 -14.66 3.40
CA PRO A 42 -8.42 -14.40 2.02
C PRO A 42 -9.86 -13.89 1.96
N PHE A 43 -10.16 -13.07 0.96
CA PHE A 43 -11.55 -12.76 0.65
C PHE A 43 -12.31 -14.01 0.22
N SER A 44 -13.60 -14.10 0.58
CA SER A 44 -14.46 -15.10 -0.06
C SER A 44 -14.52 -14.83 -1.57
N PRO A 45 -14.63 -15.87 -2.41
CA PRO A 45 -14.74 -15.69 -3.86
C PRO A 45 -15.87 -14.74 -4.27
N GLU A 46 -16.99 -14.75 -3.54
CA GLU A 46 -18.17 -13.92 -3.78
C GLU A 46 -17.89 -12.45 -3.46
N LEU A 47 -17.30 -12.16 -2.29
CA LEU A 47 -16.95 -10.80 -1.91
C LEU A 47 -15.87 -10.24 -2.84
N ARG A 48 -14.84 -11.03 -3.15
CA ARG A 48 -13.79 -10.66 -4.12
C ARG A 48 -14.40 -10.30 -5.46
N LYS A 49 -15.31 -11.14 -5.99
CA LYS A 49 -16.01 -10.88 -7.24
C LYS A 49 -16.85 -9.60 -7.17
N ALA A 50 -17.60 -9.40 -6.09
CA ALA A 50 -18.42 -8.19 -5.92
C ALA A 50 -17.58 -6.91 -5.93
N LEU A 51 -16.44 -6.91 -5.22
CA LEU A 51 -15.51 -5.79 -5.18
C LEU A 51 -14.85 -5.53 -6.53
N LEU A 52 -14.49 -6.59 -7.27
CA LEU A 52 -13.96 -6.49 -8.64
C LEU A 52 -14.99 -5.91 -9.60
N ASP A 53 -16.22 -6.43 -9.60
CA ASP A 53 -17.27 -5.95 -10.51
C ASP A 53 -17.57 -4.46 -10.26
N LEU A 54 -17.47 -3.98 -9.01
CA LEU A 54 -17.66 -2.58 -8.65
C LEU A 54 -16.55 -1.66 -9.17
N GLN A 55 -15.40 -2.18 -9.63
CA GLN A 55 -14.35 -1.39 -10.27
C GLN A 55 -14.78 -0.85 -11.66
N THR A 56 -15.82 -1.42 -12.25
CA THR A 56 -16.37 -1.02 -13.55
C THR A 56 -17.83 -0.60 -13.43
N PRO A 57 -18.29 0.40 -14.20
CA PRO A 57 -19.70 0.79 -14.24
C PRO A 57 -20.61 -0.42 -14.52
N GLY A 58 -21.77 -0.45 -13.86
CA GLY A 58 -22.67 -1.59 -13.94
C GLY A 58 -24.09 -1.31 -13.47
N PRO A 59 -25.01 -2.28 -13.64
CA PRO A 59 -26.37 -2.10 -13.18
C PRO A 59 -26.42 -2.10 -11.64
N ASN A 60 -27.21 -1.17 -11.08
CA ASN A 60 -27.57 -1.10 -9.66
C ASN A 60 -26.35 -1.02 -8.70
N GLU A 61 -25.31 -0.28 -9.08
CA GLU A 61 -24.04 -0.18 -8.33
C GLU A 61 -24.22 0.27 -6.88
N ILE A 62 -25.09 1.26 -6.61
CA ILE A 62 -25.30 1.76 -5.23
C ILE A 62 -25.77 0.65 -4.29
N HIS A 63 -26.77 -0.13 -4.70
CA HIS A 63 -27.28 -1.24 -3.89
C HIS A 63 -26.21 -2.32 -3.68
N ARG A 64 -25.52 -2.70 -4.77
CA ARG A 64 -24.48 -3.74 -4.74
C ARG A 64 -23.29 -3.32 -3.88
N GLU A 65 -22.91 -2.05 -3.93
CA GLU A 65 -21.86 -1.48 -3.10
C GLU A 65 -22.24 -1.52 -1.62
N ASN A 66 -23.48 -1.18 -1.26
CA ASN A 66 -23.93 -1.29 0.14
C ASN A 66 -23.93 -2.74 0.64
N GLN A 67 -24.27 -3.71 -0.21
CA GLN A 67 -24.16 -5.14 0.13
C GLN A 67 -22.70 -5.57 0.31
N ALA A 68 -21.81 -5.13 -0.58
CA ALA A 68 -20.38 -5.40 -0.48
C ALA A 68 -19.76 -4.75 0.77
N ALA A 69 -20.16 -3.51 1.11
CA ALA A 69 -19.75 -2.79 2.31
C ALA A 69 -20.11 -3.55 3.60
N ASN A 70 -21.31 -4.14 3.66
CA ASN A 70 -21.74 -4.98 4.77
C ASN A 70 -20.96 -6.29 4.83
N ALA A 71 -20.78 -6.97 3.69
CA ALA A 71 -20.02 -8.21 3.62
C ALA A 71 -18.55 -7.99 4.03
N LEU A 72 -17.95 -6.87 3.63
CA LEU A 72 -16.61 -6.48 4.05
C LEU A 72 -16.55 -6.23 5.56
N ALA A 73 -17.52 -5.51 6.13
CA ALA A 73 -17.59 -5.26 7.57
C ALA A 73 -17.69 -6.58 8.37
N VAL A 74 -18.47 -7.55 7.90
CA VAL A 74 -18.55 -8.89 8.52
C VAL A 74 -17.21 -9.61 8.43
N ALA A 75 -16.58 -9.64 7.26
CA ALA A 75 -15.28 -10.29 7.08
C ALA A 75 -14.17 -9.65 7.93
N TYR A 76 -14.17 -8.32 8.03
CA TYR A 76 -13.29 -7.56 8.93
C TYR A 76 -13.57 -7.90 10.40
N ALA A 77 -14.83 -7.99 10.83
CA ALA A 77 -15.18 -8.36 12.20
C ALA A 77 -14.72 -9.79 12.54
N ASP A 78 -14.82 -10.72 11.60
CA ASP A 78 -14.32 -12.10 11.76
C ASP A 78 -12.79 -12.12 11.91
N ALA A 79 -12.07 -11.33 11.12
CA ALA A 79 -10.61 -11.18 11.25
C ALA A 79 -10.21 -10.58 12.60
N VAL A 80 -10.91 -9.53 13.06
CA VAL A 80 -10.73 -8.94 14.39
C VAL A 80 -10.96 -9.97 15.49
N LYS A 81 -12.04 -10.76 15.40
CA LYS A 81 -12.35 -11.80 16.37
C LYS A 81 -11.26 -12.87 16.42
N GLN A 82 -10.75 -13.31 15.28
CA GLN A 82 -9.64 -14.26 15.22
C GLN A 82 -8.38 -13.69 15.88
N LEU A 83 -8.03 -12.44 15.55
CA LEU A 83 -6.88 -11.73 16.10
C LEU A 83 -6.99 -11.57 17.63
N LEU A 84 -8.15 -11.17 18.15
CA LEU A 84 -8.37 -11.04 19.60
C LEU A 84 -8.28 -12.39 20.32
N ASN A 85 -8.84 -13.45 19.74
CA ASN A 85 -8.73 -14.80 20.29
C ASN A 85 -7.27 -15.27 20.33
N GLN A 86 -6.51 -15.01 19.27
CA GLN A 86 -5.09 -15.37 19.17
C GLN A 86 -4.25 -14.63 20.21
N ALA A 87 -4.49 -13.33 20.38
CA ALA A 87 -3.82 -12.49 21.37
C ALA A 87 -4.33 -12.66 22.81
N ALA A 88 -5.39 -13.49 23.02
CA ALA A 88 -6.10 -13.64 24.28
C ALA A 88 -6.59 -12.30 24.89
N LEU A 89 -7.10 -11.41 24.04
CA LEU A 89 -7.63 -10.10 24.40
C LEU A 89 -9.15 -10.03 24.22
N SER A 90 -9.78 -9.07 24.88
CA SER A 90 -11.18 -8.73 24.72
C SER A 90 -11.35 -7.41 23.94
N PRO A 91 -12.54 -7.14 23.36
CA PRO A 91 -12.83 -5.85 22.75
C PRO A 91 -12.56 -4.64 23.66
N ALA A 92 -12.77 -4.78 24.97
CA ALA A 92 -12.57 -3.71 25.95
C ALA A 92 -11.10 -3.31 26.14
N ASP A 93 -10.16 -4.15 25.69
CA ASP A 93 -8.72 -3.88 25.74
C ASP A 93 -8.24 -3.01 24.57
N ILE A 94 -9.08 -2.81 23.54
CA ILE A 94 -8.73 -2.10 22.29
C ILE A 94 -9.31 -0.69 22.29
N ASN A 95 -8.47 0.32 22.01
CA ASN A 95 -8.89 1.73 21.98
C ASN A 95 -9.56 2.17 20.68
N GLY A 96 -9.32 1.44 19.60
CA GLY A 96 -9.98 1.67 18.32
C GLY A 96 -9.46 0.77 17.21
N ILE A 97 -10.28 0.64 16.17
CA ILE A 97 -9.94 0.00 14.91
C ILE A 97 -9.70 1.08 13.87
N GLY A 98 -8.55 1.10 13.21
CA GLY A 98 -8.35 1.85 11.99
C GLY A 98 -8.69 1.00 10.78
N ALA A 99 -9.81 1.28 10.12
CA ALA A 99 -10.29 0.50 8.99
C ALA A 99 -10.18 1.30 7.69
N HIS A 100 -9.33 0.85 6.78
CA HIS A 100 -9.21 1.47 5.46
C HIS A 100 -10.49 1.29 4.62
N GLY A 101 -11.07 0.08 4.66
CA GLY A 101 -12.08 -0.38 3.72
C GLY A 101 -11.45 -0.81 2.40
N GLN A 102 -12.26 -0.97 1.35
CA GLN A 102 -11.77 -1.30 0.02
C GLN A 102 -11.97 -0.14 -0.96
N THR A 103 -10.90 0.36 -1.58
CA THR A 103 -11.03 1.42 -2.59
C THR A 103 -11.78 0.92 -3.83
N ILE A 104 -12.89 1.59 -4.15
CA ILE A 104 -13.68 1.38 -5.37
C ILE A 104 -13.40 2.48 -6.40
N ARG A 105 -13.29 3.75 -5.98
CA ARG A 105 -12.91 4.85 -6.87
C ARG A 105 -11.97 5.80 -6.17
N HIS A 106 -11.04 6.35 -6.93
CA HIS A 106 -10.18 7.44 -6.50
C HIS A 106 -10.08 8.44 -7.65
N GLN A 107 -10.61 9.64 -7.47
CA GLN A 107 -10.75 10.67 -8.50
C GLN A 107 -10.18 11.99 -7.97
N ALA A 108 -8.91 11.96 -7.59
CA ALA A 108 -8.20 13.09 -7.00
C ALA A 108 -7.89 14.21 -8.01
N ASP A 109 -7.74 13.87 -9.30
CA ASP A 109 -7.36 14.82 -10.35
C ASP A 109 -8.53 15.65 -10.89
N LEU A 110 -9.76 15.37 -10.46
CA LEU A 110 -10.90 16.22 -10.77
C LEU A 110 -10.72 17.61 -10.13
N PRO A 111 -11.38 18.67 -10.66
CA PRO A 111 -11.35 19.98 -10.02
C PRO A 111 -11.66 19.88 -8.53
N HIS A 112 -10.94 20.61 -7.67
CA HIS A 112 -10.90 20.40 -6.21
C HIS A 112 -12.26 20.09 -5.55
N LEU A 113 -13.34 20.83 -5.87
CA LEU A 113 -14.66 20.62 -5.24
C LEU A 113 -15.48 19.46 -5.84
N LEU A 114 -14.98 18.83 -6.90
CA LEU A 114 -15.52 17.63 -7.54
C LEU A 114 -14.65 16.40 -7.27
N ALA A 115 -13.42 16.57 -6.76
CA ALA A 115 -12.53 15.47 -6.41
C ALA A 115 -13.11 14.63 -5.28
N TYR A 116 -13.02 13.31 -5.41
CA TYR A 116 -13.54 12.38 -4.42
C TYR A 116 -12.76 11.07 -4.39
N THR A 117 -12.98 10.32 -3.31
CA THR A 117 -12.47 8.97 -3.10
C THR A 117 -13.59 8.18 -2.45
N HIS A 118 -13.68 6.89 -2.77
CA HIS A 118 -14.69 6.01 -2.18
C HIS A 118 -14.04 4.70 -1.76
N GLN A 119 -13.98 4.50 -0.45
CA GLN A 119 -13.60 3.25 0.19
C GLN A 119 -14.88 2.58 0.69
N THR A 120 -15.28 1.46 0.07
CA THR A 120 -16.45 0.71 0.52
C THR A 120 -16.15 0.04 1.86
N LEU A 121 -17.01 0.28 2.85
CA LEU A 121 -17.05 -0.34 4.18
C LEU A 121 -18.33 0.16 4.87
N ASN A 122 -19.00 -0.70 5.64
CA ASN A 122 -19.99 -0.25 6.62
C ASN A 122 -19.33 -0.15 8.02
N PRO A 123 -18.75 1.00 8.40
CA PRO A 123 -18.01 1.13 9.65
C PRO A 123 -18.92 1.09 10.89
N ALA A 124 -20.19 1.48 10.77
CA ALA A 124 -21.16 1.37 11.87
C ALA A 124 -21.48 -0.10 12.16
N LEU A 125 -21.67 -0.92 11.13
CA LEU A 125 -21.85 -2.36 11.30
C LEU A 125 -20.58 -3.01 11.87
N LEU A 126 -19.40 -2.61 11.42
CA LEU A 126 -18.14 -3.11 11.97
C LEU A 126 -18.01 -2.78 13.47
N ALA A 127 -18.36 -1.55 13.87
CA ALA A 127 -18.34 -1.14 15.27
C ALA A 127 -19.32 -1.98 16.11
N GLU A 128 -20.56 -2.17 15.65
CA GLU A 128 -21.56 -3.02 16.31
C GLU A 128 -21.09 -4.48 16.48
N LEU A 129 -20.52 -5.07 15.41
CA LEU A 129 -20.08 -6.47 15.42
C LEU A 129 -18.85 -6.71 16.30
N THR A 130 -17.94 -5.74 16.38
CA THR A 130 -16.68 -5.87 17.14
C THR A 130 -16.79 -5.33 18.56
N ARG A 131 -17.74 -4.43 18.83
CA ARG A 131 -17.86 -3.65 20.07
C ARG A 131 -16.63 -2.80 20.36
N ILE A 132 -15.97 -2.31 19.31
CA ILE A 132 -14.80 -1.45 19.35
C ILE A 132 -15.06 -0.26 18.45
N ASP A 133 -14.69 0.94 18.91
CA ASP A 133 -14.80 2.14 18.09
C ASP A 133 -14.03 1.98 16.77
N VAL A 134 -14.67 2.31 15.65
CA VAL A 134 -14.06 2.24 14.32
C VAL A 134 -13.73 3.64 13.83
N ILE A 135 -12.48 3.87 13.45
CA ILE A 135 -12.05 5.04 12.70
C ILE A 135 -11.89 4.60 11.24
N ALA A 136 -12.67 5.18 10.34
CA ALA A 136 -12.64 4.91 8.90
C ALA A 136 -12.60 6.21 8.09
N ASP A 137 -12.65 6.14 6.77
CA ASP A 137 -12.66 7.32 5.87
C ASP A 137 -11.45 8.28 6.05
N PHE A 138 -10.24 7.71 6.06
CA PHE A 138 -9.02 8.48 6.27
C PHE A 138 -8.70 9.45 5.13
N ARG A 139 -9.21 9.21 3.92
CA ARG A 139 -8.80 9.92 2.70
C ARG A 139 -9.62 11.19 2.45
N SER A 140 -10.93 11.17 2.74
CA SER A 140 -11.83 12.26 2.34
C SER A 140 -11.48 13.61 2.95
N ARG A 141 -10.97 13.63 4.20
CA ARG A 141 -10.62 14.89 4.87
C ARG A 141 -9.42 15.60 4.24
N ASP A 142 -8.48 14.84 3.67
CA ASP A 142 -7.34 15.37 2.94
C ASP A 142 -7.77 15.97 1.59
N LEU A 143 -8.61 15.25 0.83
CA LEU A 143 -9.23 15.74 -0.40
C LEU A 143 -10.04 17.02 -0.19
N ALA A 144 -10.88 17.05 0.84
CA ALA A 144 -11.63 18.26 1.21
C ALA A 144 -10.71 19.46 1.49
N ALA A 145 -9.47 19.21 1.96
CA ALA A 145 -8.46 20.23 2.19
C ALA A 145 -7.65 20.63 0.95
N GLY A 146 -7.93 20.05 -0.21
CA GLY A 146 -7.24 20.30 -1.48
C GLY A 146 -6.08 19.36 -1.76
N GLY A 147 -5.93 18.28 -0.98
CA GLY A 147 -4.95 17.25 -1.25
C GLY A 147 -5.49 16.13 -2.15
N HIS A 148 -4.65 15.15 -2.43
CA HIS A 148 -4.98 13.99 -3.25
C HIS A 148 -5.63 12.85 -2.46
N GLY A 149 -5.59 12.85 -1.12
CA GLY A 149 -6.08 11.73 -0.29
C GLY A 149 -5.19 10.49 -0.31
N ALA A 150 -4.01 10.58 -0.93
CA ALA A 150 -3.01 9.54 -1.02
C ALA A 150 -1.63 10.14 -1.39
N PRO A 151 -0.52 9.42 -1.10
CA PRO A 151 -0.45 8.34 -0.11
C PRO A 151 -0.53 8.89 1.34
N LEU A 152 -1.18 8.16 2.25
CA LEU A 152 -1.30 8.56 3.67
C LEU A 152 -0.23 7.94 4.57
N VAL A 153 0.32 6.81 4.15
CA VAL A 153 1.36 6.06 4.86
C VAL A 153 2.66 6.85 5.11
N PRO A 154 3.07 7.86 4.29
CA PRO A 154 4.28 8.63 4.56
C PRO A 154 4.37 9.28 5.95
N ALA A 155 3.23 9.67 6.55
CA ALA A 155 3.23 10.18 7.93
C ALA A 155 3.64 9.09 8.94
N PHE A 156 3.13 7.87 8.75
CA PHE A 156 3.52 6.71 9.54
C PHE A 156 4.99 6.33 9.29
N HIS A 157 5.44 6.31 8.04
CA HIS A 157 6.84 6.05 7.71
C HIS A 157 7.79 7.07 8.38
N ALA A 158 7.43 8.36 8.36
CA ALA A 158 8.21 9.38 9.04
C ALA A 158 8.23 9.16 10.56
N GLN A 159 7.11 8.75 11.17
CA GLN A 159 7.08 8.43 12.59
C GLN A 159 7.94 7.20 12.95
N GLN A 160 7.94 6.17 12.10
CA GLN A 160 8.52 4.87 12.41
C GLN A 160 9.98 4.73 11.97
N PHE A 161 10.35 5.31 10.82
CA PHE A 161 11.63 5.04 10.14
C PHE A 161 12.55 6.26 10.04
N SER A 162 12.15 7.42 10.57
CA SER A 162 13.02 8.60 10.59
C SER A 162 14.33 8.32 11.32
N SER A 163 15.42 8.83 10.76
CA SER A 163 16.77 8.60 11.24
C SER A 163 17.64 9.85 11.08
N ARG A 164 18.87 9.82 11.60
CA ARG A 164 19.90 10.83 11.29
C ARG A 164 20.50 10.66 9.89
N LYS A 165 20.21 9.54 9.22
CA LYS A 165 20.56 9.25 7.82
C LYS A 165 19.41 9.65 6.89
N ASN A 166 19.69 9.84 5.61
CA ASN A 166 18.63 9.93 4.60
C ASN A 166 18.07 8.53 4.34
N VAL A 167 16.77 8.35 4.60
CA VAL A 167 16.07 7.08 4.43
C VAL A 167 15.05 7.21 3.32
N ALA A 168 14.82 6.14 2.58
CA ALA A 168 13.66 5.99 1.73
C ALA A 168 12.92 4.69 2.08
N VAL A 169 11.60 4.71 2.02
CA VAL A 169 10.76 3.52 2.19
C VAL A 169 10.09 3.23 0.86
N LEU A 170 10.27 2.02 0.33
CA LEU A 170 9.70 1.55 -0.92
C LEU A 170 8.68 0.47 -0.64
N ASN A 171 7.40 0.78 -0.84
CA ASN A 171 6.34 -0.23 -0.78
C ASN A 171 6.16 -0.87 -2.17
N LEU A 172 6.30 -2.20 -2.23
CA LEU A 172 6.13 -3.02 -3.43
C LEU A 172 4.80 -3.79 -3.36
N GLY A 173 3.70 -3.06 -3.54
CA GLY A 173 2.35 -3.64 -3.70
C GLY A 173 2.06 -4.00 -5.16
N GLY A 174 0.86 -3.68 -5.63
CA GLY A 174 0.57 -3.69 -7.07
C GLY A 174 1.35 -2.59 -7.81
N ILE A 175 1.43 -1.40 -7.21
CA ILE A 175 2.23 -0.25 -7.65
C ILE A 175 3.37 -0.05 -6.65
N ALA A 176 4.57 0.27 -7.15
CA ALA A 176 5.70 0.70 -6.33
C ALA A 176 5.53 2.16 -5.92
N ASN A 177 5.66 2.47 -4.63
CA ASN A 177 5.65 3.86 -4.15
C ASN A 177 6.78 4.13 -3.17
N LEU A 178 7.37 5.32 -3.29
CA LEU A 178 8.45 5.79 -2.42
C LEU A 178 7.91 6.79 -1.39
N THR A 179 8.40 6.67 -0.17
CA THR A 179 8.43 7.75 0.82
C THR A 179 9.88 8.15 1.04
N LEU A 180 10.21 9.42 0.81
CA LEU A 180 11.53 9.96 1.05
C LEU A 180 11.56 10.66 2.41
N LEU A 181 12.52 10.25 3.25
CA LEU A 181 12.75 10.72 4.61
C LEU A 181 14.20 11.27 4.73
N PRO A 182 14.51 12.41 4.09
CA PRO A 182 15.77 13.09 4.30
C PRO A 182 15.98 13.50 5.76
N LYS A 183 17.25 13.56 6.16
CA LYS A 183 17.66 13.89 7.54
C LYS A 183 17.25 15.30 8.00
N ASP A 184 16.83 16.17 7.07
CA ASP A 184 16.34 17.52 7.38
C ASP A 184 14.89 17.54 7.89
N GLY A 185 14.22 16.38 7.88
CA GLY A 185 12.85 16.20 8.35
C GLY A 185 11.77 16.54 7.33
N SER A 186 12.13 16.94 6.11
CA SER A 186 11.15 17.03 5.03
C SER A 186 10.67 15.62 4.64
N VAL A 187 9.42 15.51 4.21
CA VAL A 187 8.82 14.22 3.81
C VAL A 187 8.10 14.42 2.50
N THR A 188 8.43 13.57 1.53
CA THR A 188 7.79 13.55 0.22
C THR A 188 7.49 12.11 -0.17
N GLY A 189 6.59 11.90 -1.13
CA GLY A 189 6.32 10.57 -1.65
C GLY A 189 5.62 10.62 -3.00
N PHE A 190 5.74 9.53 -3.76
CA PHE A 190 5.18 9.39 -5.10
C PHE A 190 5.23 7.93 -5.57
N ASP A 191 4.43 7.62 -6.59
CA ASP A 191 4.48 6.32 -7.25
C ASP A 191 5.63 6.26 -8.26
N CYS A 192 6.32 5.12 -8.31
CA CYS A 192 7.46 4.87 -9.19
C CYS A 192 7.08 4.11 -10.46
N GLY A 193 5.96 3.39 -10.43
CA GLY A 193 5.46 2.59 -11.55
C GLY A 193 4.85 1.26 -11.08
N PRO A 194 4.64 0.30 -12.00
CA PRO A 194 4.16 -1.02 -11.64
C PRO A 194 5.16 -1.74 -10.75
N ALA A 195 4.64 -2.52 -9.80
CA ALA A 195 5.38 -3.51 -9.03
C ALA A 195 4.83 -4.91 -9.37
N ASN A 196 4.11 -5.55 -8.45
CA ASN A 196 3.65 -6.91 -8.66
C ASN A 196 2.52 -7.01 -9.70
N MET A 197 1.72 -5.96 -9.92
CA MET A 197 0.46 -6.12 -10.68
C MET A 197 0.62 -6.62 -12.11
N LEU A 198 1.69 -6.24 -12.82
CA LEU A 198 1.94 -6.70 -14.19
C LEU A 198 2.48 -8.12 -14.21
N MET A 199 3.39 -8.45 -13.27
CA MET A 199 3.93 -9.80 -13.12
C MET A 199 2.83 -10.80 -12.72
N ASP A 200 1.96 -10.41 -11.78
CA ASP A 200 0.84 -11.20 -11.31
C ASP A 200 -0.17 -11.44 -12.44
N ALA A 201 -0.50 -10.39 -13.21
CA ALA A 201 -1.38 -10.51 -14.36
C ALA A 201 -0.77 -11.42 -15.44
N TRP A 202 0.52 -11.30 -15.70
CA TRP A 202 1.23 -12.10 -16.71
C TRP A 202 1.30 -13.58 -16.32
N ILE A 203 1.71 -13.90 -15.09
CA ILE A 203 1.77 -15.30 -14.65
C ILE A 203 0.38 -15.93 -14.52
N THR A 204 -0.63 -15.15 -14.14
CA THR A 204 -2.03 -15.62 -14.14
C THR A 204 -2.47 -15.99 -15.55
N ASP A 205 -2.20 -15.13 -16.54
CA ASP A 205 -2.57 -15.36 -17.94
C ASP A 205 -1.83 -16.57 -18.54
N GLN A 206 -0.55 -16.74 -18.22
CA GLN A 206 0.31 -17.75 -18.84
C GLN A 206 0.29 -19.12 -18.13
N GLN A 207 0.12 -19.14 -16.80
CA GLN A 207 0.23 -20.37 -15.98
C GLN A 207 -0.96 -20.60 -15.05
N GLY A 208 -1.84 -19.61 -14.87
CA GLY A 208 -2.97 -19.70 -13.93
C GLY A 208 -2.56 -19.55 -12.45
N HIS A 209 -1.30 -19.26 -12.15
CA HIS A 209 -0.84 -18.93 -10.79
C HIS A 209 -1.13 -17.47 -10.45
N ALA A 210 -1.44 -17.19 -9.18
CA ALA A 210 -1.81 -15.84 -8.75
C ALA A 210 -0.64 -14.85 -8.76
N PHE A 211 0.58 -15.32 -8.47
CA PHE A 211 1.81 -14.54 -8.45
C PHE A 211 3.02 -15.45 -8.67
N ASP A 212 4.18 -14.85 -8.98
CA ASP A 212 5.45 -15.55 -9.15
C ASP A 212 6.19 -15.71 -7.81
N GLU A 213 6.04 -16.89 -7.20
CA GLU A 213 6.60 -17.18 -5.89
C GLU A 213 8.13 -17.08 -5.91
N ASN A 214 8.67 -16.22 -5.03
CA ASN A 214 10.10 -15.88 -4.93
C ASN A 214 10.74 -15.30 -6.22
N GLY A 215 9.95 -14.99 -7.25
CA GLY A 215 10.48 -14.66 -8.58
C GLY A 215 11.12 -15.85 -9.30
N THR A 216 10.66 -17.07 -8.99
CA THR A 216 11.23 -18.32 -9.50
C THR A 216 11.06 -18.43 -11.02
N TRP A 217 9.94 -18.00 -11.57
CA TRP A 217 9.70 -18.02 -13.00
C TRP A 217 10.47 -16.90 -13.71
N ALA A 218 10.45 -15.68 -13.16
CA ALA A 218 11.28 -14.58 -13.65
C ALA A 218 12.76 -14.95 -13.74
N SER A 219 13.27 -15.71 -12.76
CA SER A 219 14.68 -16.13 -12.69
C SER A 219 15.07 -17.16 -13.77
N GLN A 220 14.11 -17.82 -14.41
CA GLN A 220 14.36 -18.76 -15.51
C GLN A 220 14.51 -18.04 -16.86
N GLY A 221 13.92 -16.85 -16.98
CA GLY A 221 13.97 -16.04 -18.19
C GLY A 221 15.24 -15.18 -18.31
N LYS A 222 15.34 -14.53 -19.46
CA LYS A 222 16.35 -13.52 -19.78
C LYS A 222 15.65 -12.20 -20.07
N VAL A 223 16.16 -11.14 -19.48
CA VAL A 223 15.65 -9.79 -19.71
C VAL A 223 15.76 -9.42 -21.19
N ASN A 224 14.63 -9.11 -21.81
CA ASN A 224 14.58 -8.55 -23.15
C ASN A 224 14.80 -7.03 -23.09
N GLN A 225 16.02 -6.59 -23.41
CA GLN A 225 16.42 -5.18 -23.31
C GLN A 225 15.62 -4.24 -24.23
N ALA A 226 15.17 -4.73 -25.39
CA ALA A 226 14.35 -3.94 -26.31
C ALA A 226 12.96 -3.69 -25.72
N LEU A 227 12.33 -4.73 -25.18
CA LEU A 227 11.04 -4.63 -24.49
C LEU A 227 11.14 -3.73 -23.25
N LEU A 228 12.17 -3.92 -22.42
CA LEU A 228 12.42 -3.06 -21.25
C LEU A 228 12.53 -1.58 -21.64
N SER A 229 13.30 -1.29 -22.68
CA SER A 229 13.49 0.08 -23.17
C SER A 229 12.19 0.71 -23.66
N ARG A 230 11.33 -0.06 -24.35
CA ARG A 230 10.00 0.41 -24.77
C ARG A 230 9.08 0.70 -23.58
N MET A 231 9.03 -0.22 -22.62
CA MET A 231 8.23 -0.04 -21.40
C MET A 231 8.68 1.18 -20.60
N MET A 232 9.98 1.34 -20.38
CA MET A 232 10.56 2.49 -19.66
C MET A 232 10.39 3.83 -20.39
N ALA A 233 10.07 3.82 -21.68
CA ALA A 233 9.79 5.02 -22.46
C ALA A 233 8.35 5.56 -22.24
N ASP A 234 7.52 4.87 -21.47
CA ASP A 234 6.19 5.37 -21.11
C ASP A 234 6.30 6.76 -20.42
N PRO A 235 5.47 7.75 -20.80
CA PRO A 235 5.54 9.10 -20.25
C PRO A 235 5.48 9.17 -18.72
N PHE A 236 4.79 8.22 -18.07
CA PHE A 236 4.69 8.17 -16.62
C PHE A 236 6.06 8.17 -15.91
N PHE A 237 7.03 7.41 -16.43
CA PHE A 237 8.35 7.29 -15.81
C PHE A 237 9.12 8.62 -15.85
N SER A 238 8.89 9.43 -16.88
CA SER A 238 9.52 10.75 -17.03
C SER A 238 8.88 11.87 -16.21
N LYS A 239 7.62 11.71 -15.79
CA LYS A 239 6.84 12.69 -15.02
C LYS A 239 7.51 13.00 -13.67
N ALA A 240 7.54 14.28 -13.29
CA ALA A 240 8.02 14.75 -12.00
C ALA A 240 6.95 14.58 -10.90
N PRO A 241 7.34 14.31 -9.64
CA PRO A 241 6.43 14.36 -8.50
C PRO A 241 5.78 15.75 -8.33
N PRO A 242 4.56 15.84 -7.76
CA PRO A 242 3.73 14.74 -7.28
C PRO A 242 3.15 13.92 -8.46
N LYS A 243 3.19 12.59 -8.34
CA LYS A 243 2.60 11.68 -9.32
C LYS A 243 2.08 10.41 -8.65
N SER A 244 0.97 9.92 -9.15
CA SER A 244 0.34 8.64 -8.80
C SER A 244 -0.07 7.89 -10.06
N THR A 245 -0.24 6.58 -9.96
CA THR A 245 -0.70 5.71 -11.03
C THR A 245 -1.48 4.52 -10.46
N GLY A 246 -2.04 3.69 -11.32
CA GLY A 246 -2.80 2.50 -10.91
C GLY A 246 -3.12 1.59 -12.08
N ARG A 247 -4.19 0.80 -11.91
CA ARG A 247 -4.67 -0.17 -12.90
C ARG A 247 -5.17 0.49 -14.19
N ASP A 248 -5.46 1.78 -14.15
CA ASP A 248 -5.89 2.55 -15.33
C ASP A 248 -4.74 2.78 -16.33
N ASP A 249 -3.50 2.84 -15.83
CA ASP A 249 -2.31 3.04 -16.66
C ASP A 249 -1.61 1.70 -16.99
N PHE A 250 -1.30 0.91 -15.96
CA PHE A 250 -0.55 -0.34 -16.08
C PHE A 250 -1.46 -1.56 -15.92
N HIS A 251 -1.59 -2.32 -17.01
CA HIS A 251 -2.51 -3.46 -17.13
C HIS A 251 -2.06 -4.40 -18.26
N LEU A 252 -2.68 -5.58 -18.36
CA LEU A 252 -2.28 -6.61 -19.33
C LEU A 252 -2.38 -6.12 -20.78
N GLU A 253 -3.40 -5.32 -21.12
CA GLU A 253 -3.53 -4.73 -22.46
C GLU A 253 -2.39 -3.75 -22.77
N TRP A 254 -1.97 -2.93 -21.80
CA TRP A 254 -0.78 -2.10 -21.95
C TRP A 254 0.46 -2.96 -22.22
N LEU A 255 0.68 -4.04 -21.46
CA LEU A 255 1.81 -4.94 -21.66
C LEU A 255 1.79 -5.57 -23.07
N GLN A 256 0.63 -6.07 -23.51
CA GLN A 256 0.47 -6.65 -24.84
C GLN A 256 0.80 -5.65 -25.96
N LYS A 257 0.43 -4.38 -25.80
CA LYS A 257 0.83 -3.31 -26.74
C LYS A 257 2.35 -3.09 -26.77
N GLN A 258 3.03 -3.18 -25.63
CA GLN A 258 4.49 -3.04 -25.53
C GLN A 258 5.24 -4.24 -26.13
N VAL A 259 4.69 -5.45 -25.99
CA VAL A 259 5.20 -6.68 -26.63
C VAL A 259 4.99 -6.63 -28.15
N GLY A 260 3.82 -6.17 -28.60
CA GLY A 260 3.50 -6.04 -30.01
C GLY A 260 3.48 -7.40 -30.72
N SER A 261 4.19 -7.49 -31.85
CA SER A 261 4.33 -8.73 -32.63
C SER A 261 5.60 -9.51 -32.32
N ASP A 262 6.36 -9.12 -31.29
CA ASP A 262 7.62 -9.76 -30.96
C ASP A 262 7.35 -11.17 -30.39
N ASN A 263 8.08 -12.17 -30.91
CA ASN A 263 8.01 -13.54 -30.37
C ASN A 263 9.02 -13.70 -29.23
N ILE A 264 8.59 -13.37 -28.01
CA ILE A 264 9.40 -13.42 -26.79
C ILE A 264 8.87 -14.56 -25.92
N ASN A 265 9.76 -15.36 -25.33
CA ASN A 265 9.33 -16.43 -24.42
C ASN A 265 8.62 -15.83 -23.19
N ALA A 266 7.67 -16.55 -22.62
CA ALA A 266 6.85 -16.00 -21.55
C ALA A 266 7.65 -15.73 -20.28
N GLU A 267 8.64 -16.58 -19.95
CA GLU A 267 9.61 -16.37 -18.87
C GLU A 267 10.50 -15.15 -19.11
N ASP A 268 10.86 -14.86 -20.36
CA ASP A 268 11.66 -13.68 -20.71
C ASP A 268 10.86 -12.39 -20.50
N ILE A 269 9.55 -12.40 -20.82
CA ILE A 269 8.64 -11.29 -20.49
C ILE A 269 8.55 -11.11 -18.97
N GLN A 270 8.37 -12.20 -18.22
CA GLN A 270 8.32 -12.15 -16.76
C GLN A 270 9.62 -11.57 -16.16
N ALA A 271 10.79 -12.03 -16.62
CA ALA A 271 12.09 -11.49 -16.22
C ALA A 271 12.20 -9.99 -16.52
N THR A 272 11.67 -9.56 -17.68
CA THR A 272 11.68 -8.16 -18.10
C THR A 272 10.75 -7.28 -17.26
N LEU A 273 9.59 -7.80 -16.83
CA LEU A 273 8.67 -7.11 -15.91
C LEU A 273 9.27 -6.94 -14.51
N LEU A 274 9.98 -7.97 -14.01
CA LEU A 274 10.72 -7.87 -12.75
C LEU A 274 11.81 -6.79 -12.85
N GLN A 275 12.55 -6.76 -13.97
CA GLN A 275 13.56 -5.72 -14.23
C GLN A 275 12.93 -4.31 -14.32
N LEU A 276 11.77 -4.17 -14.98
CA LEU A 276 11.04 -2.90 -15.07
C LEU A 276 10.72 -2.33 -13.68
N THR A 277 10.25 -3.18 -12.76
CA THR A 277 9.93 -2.78 -11.38
C THR A 277 11.16 -2.24 -10.66
N VAL A 278 12.28 -2.98 -10.71
CA VAL A 278 13.52 -2.60 -10.03
C VAL A 278 14.11 -1.32 -10.62
N ASP A 279 14.23 -1.24 -11.95
CA ASP A 279 14.83 -0.10 -12.61
C ASP A 279 14.01 1.17 -12.44
N SER A 280 12.68 1.10 -12.60
CA SER A 280 11.82 2.27 -12.42
C SER A 280 11.89 2.85 -11.01
N ALA A 281 11.89 1.99 -9.98
CA ALA A 281 12.02 2.40 -8.59
C ALA A 281 13.41 2.99 -8.28
N LEU A 282 14.50 2.34 -8.70
CA LEU A 282 15.85 2.82 -8.42
C LEU A 282 16.19 4.09 -9.20
N TYR A 283 15.79 4.23 -10.46
CA TYR A 283 15.99 5.47 -11.22
C TYR A 283 15.20 6.63 -10.62
N ALA A 284 13.97 6.38 -10.12
CA ALA A 284 13.22 7.42 -9.43
C ALA A 284 13.90 7.81 -8.10
N LEU A 285 14.39 6.84 -7.34
CA LEU A 285 15.13 7.09 -6.10
C LEU A 285 16.43 7.88 -6.36
N GLU A 286 17.22 7.47 -7.36
CA GLU A 286 18.45 8.17 -7.74
C GLU A 286 18.15 9.62 -8.18
N ARG A 287 17.11 9.82 -8.98
CA ARG A 287 16.75 11.14 -9.52
C ARG A 287 16.27 12.11 -8.45
N TYR A 288 15.45 11.65 -7.51
CA TYR A 288 14.77 12.52 -6.54
C TYR A 288 15.39 12.49 -5.13
N ALA A 289 16.18 11.46 -4.81
CA ALA A 289 16.87 11.31 -3.54
C ALA A 289 18.24 10.61 -3.69
N PRO A 290 19.18 11.16 -4.49
CA PRO A 290 20.49 10.53 -4.74
C PRO A 290 21.36 10.39 -3.48
N GLN A 291 21.03 11.10 -2.42
CA GLN A 291 21.73 11.07 -1.13
C GLN A 291 21.16 10.02 -0.15
N THR A 292 20.21 9.19 -0.59
CA THR A 292 19.63 8.11 0.23
C THR A 292 20.71 7.14 0.66
N GLN A 293 20.71 6.80 1.94
CA GLN A 293 21.70 5.90 2.53
C GLN A 293 21.08 4.55 2.91
N ILE A 294 19.77 4.53 3.21
CA ILE A 294 19.03 3.32 3.54
C ILE A 294 17.75 3.31 2.72
N LEU A 295 17.52 2.24 1.97
CA LEU A 295 16.26 1.91 1.33
C LEU A 295 15.60 0.76 2.10
N ILE A 296 14.46 1.05 2.73
CA ILE A 296 13.64 0.08 3.45
C ILE A 296 12.55 -0.41 2.50
N ILE A 297 12.52 -1.69 2.19
CA ILE A 297 11.54 -2.30 1.30
C ILE A 297 10.42 -2.96 2.12
N CYS A 298 9.17 -2.66 1.79
CA CYS A 298 7.97 -3.28 2.34
C CYS A 298 6.99 -3.71 1.24
N GLY A 299 5.83 -4.25 1.61
CA GLY A 299 4.84 -4.81 0.69
C GLY A 299 5.17 -6.24 0.24
N GLY A 300 4.25 -6.85 -0.50
CA GLY A 300 4.39 -8.25 -0.97
C GLY A 300 5.64 -8.50 -1.82
N GLY A 301 6.08 -7.51 -2.59
CA GLY A 301 7.30 -7.62 -3.40
C GLY A 301 8.58 -7.79 -2.56
N ALA A 302 8.56 -7.43 -1.27
CA ALA A 302 9.67 -7.71 -0.35
C ALA A 302 9.85 -9.22 -0.08
N ARG A 303 8.88 -10.07 -0.42
CA ARG A 303 8.99 -11.54 -0.36
C ARG A 303 9.58 -12.13 -1.64
N ASN A 304 9.68 -11.37 -2.71
CA ASN A 304 10.29 -11.82 -3.96
C ASN A 304 11.81 -11.76 -3.85
N ILE A 305 12.43 -12.92 -3.60
CA ILE A 305 13.89 -13.05 -3.40
C ILE A 305 14.65 -12.56 -4.63
N ALA A 306 14.25 -12.99 -5.84
CA ALA A 306 14.89 -12.57 -7.08
C ALA A 306 14.84 -11.05 -7.28
N MET A 307 13.72 -10.41 -6.91
CA MET A 307 13.57 -8.96 -6.96
C MET A 307 14.48 -8.25 -5.97
N LEU A 308 14.58 -8.72 -4.71
CA LEU A 308 15.48 -8.14 -3.71
C LEU A 308 16.95 -8.26 -4.13
N ASP A 309 17.34 -9.40 -4.69
CA ASP A 309 18.72 -9.60 -5.18
C ASP A 309 19.02 -8.69 -6.38
N LEU A 310 18.04 -8.53 -7.28
CA LEU A 310 18.18 -7.58 -8.38
C LEU A 310 18.26 -6.13 -7.89
N PHE A 311 17.46 -5.72 -6.88
CA PHE A 311 17.57 -4.40 -6.27
C PHE A 311 18.98 -4.14 -5.75
N ARG A 312 19.59 -5.09 -5.03
CA ARG A 312 20.96 -4.98 -4.52
C ARG A 312 21.98 -4.84 -5.66
N ALA A 313 21.93 -5.75 -6.64
CA ALA A 313 22.86 -5.73 -7.76
C ALA A 313 22.75 -4.44 -8.61
N ARG A 314 21.54 -3.94 -8.83
CA ARG A 314 21.32 -2.71 -9.60
C ARG A 314 21.72 -1.46 -8.80
N ALA A 315 21.49 -1.44 -7.49
CA ALA A 315 21.89 -0.33 -6.65
C ALA A 315 23.42 -0.13 -6.61
N GLU A 316 24.20 -1.21 -6.62
CA GLU A 316 25.68 -1.15 -6.70
C GLU A 316 26.18 -0.43 -7.97
N ILE A 317 25.42 -0.52 -9.07
CA ILE A 317 25.76 0.11 -10.34
C ILE A 317 25.31 1.58 -10.36
N LEU A 318 24.12 1.87 -9.82
CA LEU A 318 23.49 3.18 -9.94
C LEU A 318 23.96 4.19 -8.89
N PHE A 319 24.21 3.74 -7.66
CA PHE A 319 24.50 4.65 -6.56
C PHE A 319 26.01 4.74 -6.32
N LYS A 320 26.57 5.95 -6.47
CA LYS A 320 27.99 6.24 -6.22
C LYS A 320 28.40 6.01 -4.76
N ASN A 321 27.47 6.27 -3.84
CA ASN A 321 27.61 5.99 -2.43
C ASN A 321 26.89 4.68 -2.12
N SER A 322 27.38 3.91 -1.16
CA SER A 322 26.71 2.67 -0.73
C SER A 322 25.27 2.97 -0.28
N LEU A 323 24.31 2.32 -0.93
CA LEU A 323 22.89 2.30 -0.56
C LEU A 323 22.61 0.99 0.16
N GLU A 324 22.35 1.08 1.47
CA GLU A 324 21.95 -0.07 2.27
C GLU A 324 20.50 -0.45 1.93
N ILE A 325 20.27 -1.66 1.41
CA ILE A 325 18.93 -2.16 1.07
C ILE A 325 18.53 -3.23 2.09
N VAL A 326 17.48 -2.93 2.84
CA VAL A 326 16.92 -3.81 3.89
C VAL A 326 15.41 -3.91 3.73
N THR A 327 14.79 -4.94 4.28
CA THR A 327 13.34 -4.98 4.44
C THR A 327 12.93 -4.30 5.75
N SER A 328 11.64 -4.00 5.93
CA SER A 328 11.14 -3.46 7.20
C SER A 328 11.31 -4.42 8.40
N ASP A 329 11.59 -5.71 8.15
CA ASP A 329 11.89 -6.69 9.21
C ASP A 329 13.10 -6.25 10.06
N ALA A 330 14.08 -5.57 9.44
CA ALA A 330 15.24 -5.02 10.13
C ALA A 330 14.86 -3.96 11.20
N PHE A 331 13.63 -3.44 11.13
CA PHE A 331 13.03 -2.50 12.06
C PHE A 331 11.91 -3.13 12.89
N GLY A 332 11.82 -4.47 12.91
CA GLY A 332 10.85 -5.23 13.71
C GLY A 332 9.43 -5.24 13.14
N ILE A 333 9.26 -4.93 11.84
CA ILE A 333 7.95 -4.90 11.19
C ILE A 333 7.96 -5.79 9.95
N ASP A 334 7.10 -6.81 9.93
CA ASP A 334 6.90 -7.62 8.73
C ASP A 334 6.54 -6.73 7.52
N PRO A 335 7.24 -6.86 6.38
CA PRO A 335 6.99 -6.12 5.15
C PRO A 335 5.54 -6.06 4.71
N GLN A 336 4.79 -7.15 4.89
CA GLN A 336 3.39 -7.21 4.46
C GLN A 336 2.46 -6.47 5.42
N LEU A 337 2.89 -6.24 6.67
CA LEU A 337 2.05 -5.68 7.72
C LEU A 337 2.26 -4.17 7.94
N VAL A 338 3.19 -3.55 7.22
CA VAL A 338 3.48 -2.10 7.33
C VAL A 338 2.22 -1.27 7.07
N GLU A 339 1.43 -1.60 6.04
CA GLU A 339 0.19 -0.87 5.75
C GLU A 339 -0.88 -1.08 6.81
N GLY A 340 -1.08 -2.32 7.27
CA GLY A 340 -1.97 -2.62 8.39
C GLY A 340 -1.62 -1.80 9.63
N LEU A 341 -0.33 -1.75 9.99
CA LEU A 341 0.16 -0.97 11.13
C LEU A 341 -0.05 0.53 10.95
N ALA A 342 0.12 1.03 9.72
CA ALA A 342 -0.18 2.42 9.41
C ALA A 342 -1.65 2.76 9.69
N PHE A 343 -2.60 1.87 9.39
CA PHE A 343 -4.01 2.12 9.70
C PHE A 343 -4.32 2.06 11.20
N ALA A 344 -3.67 1.16 11.96
CA ALA A 344 -3.74 1.20 13.42
C ALA A 344 -3.23 2.55 13.97
N TRP A 345 -2.11 3.03 13.42
CA TRP A 345 -1.54 4.32 13.77
C TRP A 345 -2.42 5.51 13.40
N LEU A 346 -3.10 5.47 12.25
CA LEU A 346 -4.05 6.51 11.86
C LEU A 346 -5.25 6.59 12.80
N ALA A 347 -5.74 5.46 13.32
CA ALA A 347 -6.78 5.46 14.35
C ALA A 347 -6.29 6.09 15.66
N TRP A 348 -5.08 5.76 16.11
CA TRP A 348 -4.45 6.41 17.25
C TRP A 348 -4.30 7.92 17.05
N ALA A 349 -3.78 8.35 15.89
CA ALA A 349 -3.61 9.76 15.57
C ALA A 349 -4.95 10.50 15.58
N HIS A 350 -6.03 9.89 15.08
CA HIS A 350 -7.37 10.45 15.16
C HIS A 350 -7.85 10.64 16.60
N LYS A 351 -7.69 9.61 17.45
CA LYS A 351 -8.11 9.63 18.86
C LYS A 351 -7.34 10.68 19.66
N GLU A 352 -6.03 10.79 19.41
CA GLU A 352 -5.14 11.79 20.02
C GLU A 352 -5.24 13.19 19.37
N LYS A 353 -6.13 13.37 18.38
CA LYS A 353 -6.31 14.62 17.63
C LYS A 353 -5.02 15.14 16.98
N ARG A 354 -4.15 14.22 16.56
CA ARG A 354 -2.92 14.52 15.83
C ARG A 354 -3.18 14.51 14.31
N PRO A 355 -2.66 15.49 13.57
CA PRO A 355 -2.69 15.45 12.12
C PRO A 355 -1.92 14.25 11.58
N ALA A 356 -2.43 13.66 10.50
CA ALA A 356 -1.85 12.45 9.92
C ALA A 356 -1.68 12.50 8.39
N ASN A 357 -2.06 13.61 7.75
CA ASN A 357 -1.60 13.92 6.40
C ASN A 357 -0.32 14.77 6.45
N LEU A 358 0.37 14.81 5.31
CA LEU A 358 1.51 15.69 5.10
C LEU A 358 1.22 16.57 3.88
N PRO A 359 1.07 17.90 4.04
CA PRO A 359 0.83 18.82 2.91
C PRO A 359 1.83 18.69 1.77
N ALA A 360 3.11 18.47 2.10
CA ALA A 360 4.19 18.28 1.12
C ALA A 360 4.07 16.96 0.33
N VAL A 361 3.28 16.00 0.82
CA VAL A 361 3.00 14.72 0.16
C VAL A 361 1.70 14.82 -0.63
N THR A 362 0.61 15.22 0.02
CA THR A 362 -0.73 15.11 -0.57
C THR A 362 -1.16 16.36 -1.34
N GLY A 363 -0.51 17.51 -1.15
CA GLY A 363 -0.93 18.79 -1.72
C GLY A 363 -2.01 19.52 -0.92
N ALA A 364 -2.47 18.97 0.21
CA ALA A 364 -3.47 19.63 1.05
C ALA A 364 -2.99 20.99 1.56
N LYS A 365 -3.92 21.95 1.73
CA LYS A 365 -3.62 23.32 2.20
C LYS A 365 -3.05 23.40 3.62
N GLY A 366 -2.98 22.29 4.35
CA GLY A 366 -2.40 22.22 5.67
C GLY A 366 -2.66 20.87 6.35
N PRO A 367 -2.10 20.67 7.55
CA PRO A 367 -2.28 19.44 8.31
C PRO A 367 -3.75 19.23 8.71
N ARG A 368 -4.19 17.98 8.71
CA ARG A 368 -5.55 17.52 8.99
C ARG A 368 -5.51 16.27 9.87
N ILE A 369 -6.37 16.27 10.87
CA ILE A 369 -6.80 15.04 11.54
C ILE A 369 -7.62 14.26 10.51
N LEU A 370 -7.27 13.00 10.29
CA LEU A 370 -7.89 12.15 9.29
C LEU A 370 -8.87 11.16 9.94
N GLY A 371 -9.81 10.66 9.14
CA GLY A 371 -10.79 9.67 9.57
C GLY A 371 -12.00 10.24 10.31
N ALA A 372 -13.05 9.43 10.36
CA ALA A 372 -14.28 9.64 11.11
C ALA A 372 -14.47 8.48 12.10
N CYS A 373 -14.86 8.83 13.34
CA CYS A 373 -15.10 7.86 14.40
C CYS A 373 -16.56 7.39 14.40
N TYR A 374 -16.75 6.09 14.39
CA TYR A 374 -18.01 5.38 14.54
C TYR A 374 -17.97 4.68 15.91
N PRO A 375 -18.69 5.20 16.91
CA PRO A 375 -18.72 4.61 18.25
C PRO A 375 -19.35 3.22 18.24
N ALA A 376 -18.85 2.34 19.12
CA ALA A 376 -19.41 1.02 19.38
C ALA A 376 -20.62 1.02 20.33
#